data_AF-A7IFY9-F1
#
_entry.id   AF-A7IFY9-F1
#
_cell.length_a   1.000
_cell.length_b   1.000
_cell.length_c   1.000
_cell.angle_alpha   90.00
_cell.angle_beta   90.00
_cell.angle_gamma   90.00
#
_symmetry.space_group_name_H-M   'P 1'
#
loop_
_entity.id
_entity.type
_entity.pdbx_description
1 polymer ?
#
loop_
_entity_poly.entity_id
_entity_poly.type
_entity_poly.pdbx_seq_one_letter_code
_entity_poly.pdbx_strand_id
1 'polypeptide(L)' 'MKAEDVRALSPDQLADELLKLKKEQFNLRFQKATGQLENTARSKQIRRDIARIKTVQTDKRTGAPVQKAK' A
#
# COMPACT_ATOMS: atom_id res chain seq x y z
N MET A 1 -1.39 -4.53 -6.19
CA MET A 1 -2.06 -5.50 -5.30
C MET A 1 -3.58 -5.43 -5.46
N LYS A 2 -4.35 -6.53 -5.33
CA LYS A 2 -5.82 -6.43 -5.20
C LYS A 2 -6.18 -6.18 -3.72
N ALA A 3 -7.33 -5.55 -3.47
CA ALA A 3 -7.76 -5.26 -2.10
C ALA A 3 -8.06 -6.55 -1.30
N GLU A 4 -8.44 -7.62 -1.98
CA GLU A 4 -8.73 -8.92 -1.38
C GLU A 4 -7.47 -9.58 -0.82
N ASP A 5 -6.36 -9.53 -1.58
CA ASP A 5 -5.05 -10.05 -1.13
C ASP A 5 -4.59 -9.36 0.16
N VAL A 6 -4.79 -8.03 0.25
CA VAL A 6 -4.47 -7.23 1.45
C VAL A 6 -5.28 -7.70 2.66
N ARG A 7 -6.55 -8.04 2.47
CA ARG A 7 -7.42 -8.49 3.58
C ARG A 7 -7.05 -9.87 4.11
N ALA A 8 -6.55 -10.75 3.24
CA ALA A 8 -6.13 -12.10 3.61
C ALA A 8 -4.83 -12.16 4.41
N LEU A 9 -3.98 -11.12 4.32
CA LEU A 9 -2.71 -11.06 5.04
C LEU A 9 -2.91 -10.86 6.55
N SER A 10 -2.04 -11.49 7.35
CA SER A 10 -1.95 -11.28 8.80
C SER A 10 -1.57 -9.83 9.16
N PRO A 11 -1.95 -9.28 10.33
CA PRO A 11 -1.49 -7.95 10.77
C PRO A 11 0.03 -7.73 10.66
N ASP A 12 0.84 -8.75 10.96
CA ASP A 12 2.30 -8.69 10.88
C ASP A 12 2.77 -8.61 9.43
N GLN A 13 2.21 -9.45 8.56
CA GLN A 13 2.51 -9.43 7.12
C GLN A 13 2.10 -8.09 6.48
N LEU A 14 1.01 -7.47 6.95
CA LEU A 14 0.62 -6.13 6.53
C LEU A 14 1.63 -5.07 6.95
N ALA A 15 2.21 -5.18 8.15
CA ALA A 15 3.25 -4.28 8.61
C ALA A 15 4.54 -4.43 7.79
N ASP A 16 4.95 -5.66 7.48
CA ASP A 16 6.10 -5.95 6.63
C ASP A 16 5.92 -5.42 5.22
N GLU A 17 4.75 -5.66 4.62
CA GLU A 17 4.45 -5.18 3.27
C GLU A 17 4.39 -3.65 3.21
N LEU A 18 3.83 -3.01 4.25
CA LEU A 18 3.83 -1.56 4.38
C LEU A 18 5.26 -1.01 4.45
N LEU A 19 6.17 -1.69 5.15
CA LEU A 19 7.57 -1.31 5.26
C LEU A 19 8.29 -1.44 3.92
N LYS A 20 8.08 -2.54 3.19
CA LYS A 20 8.63 -2.75 1.84
C LYS A 20 8.15 -1.66 0.87
N LEU A 21 6.85 -1.40 0.83
CA LEU A 21 6.27 -0.38 -0.04
C LEU A 21 6.76 1.04 0.29
N LYS A 22 7.01 1.34 1.58
CA LYS A 22 7.61 2.63 1.98
C LYS A 22 9.05 2.77 1.52
N LYS A 23 9.86 1.72 1.62
CA LYS A 23 11.23 1.72 1.09
C LYS A 23 11.23 1.94 -0.43
N GLU A 24 10.36 1.24 -1.15
CA GLU A 24 10.22 1.42 -2.59
C GLU A 24 9.71 2.83 -2.94
N GLN A 25 8.74 3.37 -2.19
CA GLN A 25 8.28 4.75 -2.34
C GLN A 25 9.42 5.76 -2.17
N PHE A 26 10.32 5.53 -1.21
CA PHE A 26 11.50 6.38 -0.99
C PHE A 26 12.46 6.31 -2.19
N ASN A 27 12.74 5.11 -2.69
CA ASN A 27 13.58 4.93 -3.87
C ASN A 27 12.99 5.63 -5.11
N LEU A 28 11.66 5.52 -5.34
CA LEU A 28 11.01 6.23 -6.44
C LEU A 28 11.03 7.75 -6.25
N ARG A 29 11.01 8.25 -5.01
CA ARG A 29 11.17 9.69 -4.74
C ARG A 29 12.57 10.17 -5.11
N PHE A 30 13.60 9.37 -4.82
CA PHE A 30 14.97 9.67 -5.24
C PHE A 30 15.10 9.66 -6.77
N GLN A 31 14.61 8.61 -7.44
CA GLN A 31 14.59 8.53 -8.92
C GLN A 31 13.82 9.69 -9.55
N LYS A 32 12.70 10.13 -8.93
CA LYS A 32 11.95 11.30 -9.39
C LYS A 32 12.77 12.58 -9.26
N ALA A 33 13.51 12.75 -8.17
CA ALA A 33 14.33 13.93 -7.97
C ALA A 33 15.52 14.00 -8.95
N THR A 34 16.08 12.85 -9.34
CA THR A 34 17.18 12.79 -10.33
C THR A 34 16.69 12.79 -11.78
N GLY A 35 15.38 12.77 -12.03
CA GLY A 35 14.80 12.69 -13.37
C GLY A 35 14.89 11.32 -14.05
N GLN A 36 15.34 10.28 -13.32
CA GLN A 36 15.48 8.90 -13.83
C GLN A 36 14.20 8.08 -13.66
N LEU A 37 13.07 8.72 -13.38
CA LEU A 37 11.81 8.02 -13.12
C LEU A 37 11.16 7.58 -14.44
N GLU A 38 11.51 6.39 -14.91
CA GLU A 38 10.92 5.79 -16.10
C GLU A 38 9.46 5.38 -15.89
N ASN A 39 9.13 4.87 -14.69
CA ASN A 39 7.82 4.27 -14.41
C ASN A 39 6.98 5.11 -13.42
N THR A 40 6.33 6.16 -13.94
CA THR A 40 5.40 7.00 -13.17
C THR A 40 4.17 6.23 -12.65
N ALA A 41 3.73 5.20 -13.39
CA ALA A 41 2.60 4.35 -13.00
C ALA A 41 2.91 3.58 -11.71
N ARG A 42 4.16 3.14 -11.51
CA ARG A 42 4.58 2.45 -10.29
C ARG A 42 4.41 3.31 -9.04
N SER A 43 4.73 4.60 -9.12
CA SER A 43 4.52 5.55 -8.02
C SER A 43 3.04 5.65 -7.61
N LYS A 44 2.13 5.65 -8.60
CA LYS A 44 0.68 5.63 -8.37
C LYS A 44 0.21 4.30 -7.76
N GLN A 45 0.76 3.17 -8.21
CA GLN A 45 0.46 1.84 -7.67
C GLN A 45 0.88 1.74 -6.18
N ILE A 46 2.11 2.10 -5.85
CA ILE A 46 2.62 2.04 -4.46
C ILE A 46 1.76 2.90 -3.53
N ARG A 47 1.39 4.12 -3.96
CA ARG A 47 0.50 4.99 -3.16
C ARG A 47 -0.84 4.32 -2.86
N ARG A 48 -1.43 3.64 -3.85
CA ARG A 48 -2.71 2.93 -3.72
C ARG A 48 -2.56 1.69 -2.84
N ASP A 49 -1.47 0.94 -2.98
CA ASP A 49 -1.22 -0.27 -2.18
C ASP A 49 -0.99 0.10 -0.70
N ILE A 50 -0.23 1.15 -0.41
CA ILE A 50 -0.09 1.71 0.96
C ILE A 50 -1.46 2.12 1.52
N ALA A 51 -2.28 2.81 0.74
CA ALA A 51 -3.61 3.25 1.18
C ALA A 51 -4.50 2.04 1.53
N ARG A 52 -4.52 1.01 0.69
CA ARG A 52 -5.28 -0.23 0.93
C ARG A 52 -4.83 -0.93 2.21
N ILE A 53 -3.52 -1.06 2.43
CA ILE A 53 -2.98 -1.66 3.67
C ILE A 53 -3.43 -0.88 4.89
N LYS A 54 -3.33 0.45 4.85
CA LYS A 54 -3.79 1.31 5.95
C LYS A 54 -5.28 1.17 6.21
N THR A 55 -6.11 1.13 5.15
CA THR A 55 -7.55 0.90 5.30
C THR A 55 -7.82 -0.43 5.98
N VAL A 56 -7.20 -1.53 5.53
CA VAL A 56 -7.38 -2.85 6.15
C VAL A 56 -6.88 -2.88 7.60
N GLN A 57 -5.77 -2.20 7.91
CA GLN A 57 -5.30 -2.06 9.29
C GLN A 57 -6.30 -1.30 10.17
N THR A 58 -6.91 -0.23 9.65
CA THR A 58 -7.99 0.49 10.34
C THR A 58 -9.22 -0.40 10.51
N ASP A 59 -9.65 -1.11 9.46
CA ASP A 59 -10.81 -2.02 9.50
C ASP A 59 -10.61 -3.08 10.61
N LYS A 60 -9.43 -3.68 10.70
CA LYS A 60 -9.08 -4.65 11.75
C LYS A 60 -9.05 -4.06 13.15
N ARG A 61 -8.71 -2.78 13.30
CA ARG A 61 -8.67 -2.09 14.60
C ARG A 61 -10.04 -1.63 15.06
N THR A 62 -10.83 -1.05 14.15
CA THR A 62 -12.14 -0.46 14.47
C THR A 62 -13.24 -1.52 14.55
N GLY A 63 -13.02 -2.72 14.00
CA GLY A 63 -14.02 -3.79 13.98
C GLY A 63 -15.26 -3.47 13.12
N ALA A 64 -15.29 -2.30 12.47
CA ALA A 64 -16.36 -1.88 11.60
C ALA A 64 -16.22 -2.63 10.26
N PRO A 65 -17.19 -3.47 9.86
CA PRO A 65 -17.22 -3.98 8.50
C PRO A 65 -17.56 -2.79 7.61
N VAL A 66 -16.55 -2.17 6.99
CA VAL A 66 -16.79 -1.23 5.89
C VAL A 66 -17.35 -2.09 4.77
N GLN A 67 -18.68 -2.18 4.77
CA GLN A 67 -19.49 -2.98 3.87
C GLN A 67 -18.98 -2.75 2.45
N LYS A 68 -18.80 -3.86 1.74
CA LYS A 68 -18.51 -3.89 0.31
C LYS A 68 -19.58 -3.04 -0.38
N ALA A 69 -19.29 -1.76 -0.63
CA ALA A 69 -20.06 -0.98 -1.59
C ALA A 69 -19.73 -1.60 -2.95
N LYS A 70 -20.64 -2.46 -3.38
CA LYS A 70 -20.69 -3.13 -4.67
C LYS A 70 -20.72 -2.10 -5.80
#